data_AF-A0A097IE05-F1
#
_entry.id   AF-A0A097IE05-F1
#
_cell.length_a   1.000
_cell.length_b   1.000
_cell.length_c   1.000
_cell.angle_alpha   90.00
_cell.angle_beta   90.00
_cell.angle_gamma   90.00
#
_symmetry.space_group_name_H-M   'P 1'
#
loop_
_entity.id
_entity.type
_entity.pdbx_description
1 polymer ?
#
loop_
_entity_poly.entity_id
_entity_poly.type
_entity_poly.pdbx_seq_one_letter_code
_entity_poly.pdbx_strand_id
1 'polypeptide(L)'
;MRGTSVRKDLSGLDRLGQIDELRARMQAVTGVVPEKQSAPEEDDALDVGLPLRIPRRAVTEISDCPALVVDLLAKVTAAGGHVGVVSWPQLSLAAIEHLDKVIAVPDPGPDPLGITSVLVEGLDLVVHHSAVELNLSPVRARPLTGRLRGGEAALLLVGLHAPSPALRIDARVSTYRGIGRGTGRISGMDIDVSMTAKAEKVRTTVVVGQRPHLRAV
;
A
#
# COMPACT_ATOMS: atom_id res chain seq x y z
N MET A 1 -39.66 -2.06 -32.93
CA MET A 1 -40.47 -1.17 -32.07
C MET A 1 -39.73 0.16 -31.93
N ARG A 2 -40.34 1.26 -32.38
CA ARG A 2 -39.76 2.62 -32.39
C ARG A 2 -39.79 3.20 -30.97
N GLY A 3 -38.64 3.50 -30.38
CA GLY A 3 -38.53 4.27 -29.14
C GLY A 3 -38.40 5.76 -29.47
N THR A 4 -39.50 6.50 -29.38
CA THR A 4 -39.48 7.97 -29.41
C THR A 4 -39.14 8.48 -28.01
N SER A 5 -37.92 8.99 -27.82
CA SER A 5 -37.61 9.83 -26.66
C SER A 5 -38.33 11.17 -26.84
N VAL A 6 -39.39 11.38 -26.06
CA VAL A 6 -40.07 12.67 -26.00
C VAL A 6 -39.10 13.64 -25.32
N ARG A 7 -38.47 14.53 -26.09
CA ARG A 7 -37.75 15.68 -25.55
C ARG A 7 -38.76 16.57 -24.82
N LYS A 8 -38.77 16.54 -23.49
CA LYS A 8 -39.50 17.50 -22.68
C LYS A 8 -38.82 18.86 -22.80
N ASP A 9 -39.56 19.85 -23.29
CA ASP A 9 -39.11 21.24 -23.38
C ASP A 9 -39.03 21.84 -21.96
N LEU A 10 -37.84 22.32 -21.58
CA LEU A 10 -37.53 22.82 -20.23
C LEU A 10 -37.64 24.35 -20.14
N SER A 11 -37.98 25.01 -21.25
CA SER A 11 -38.03 26.47 -21.36
C SER A 11 -39.11 27.14 -20.49
N GLY A 12 -40.10 26.38 -20.01
CA GLY A 12 -41.19 26.87 -19.15
C GLY A 12 -40.97 26.69 -17.64
N LEU A 13 -39.84 26.14 -17.20
CA LEU A 13 -39.52 25.94 -15.78
C LEU A 13 -38.68 27.10 -15.23
N ASP A 14 -38.87 27.42 -13.95
CA ASP A 14 -37.92 28.29 -13.25
C ASP A 14 -36.54 27.61 -13.14
N ARG A 15 -35.51 28.39 -12.82
CA ARG A 15 -34.13 27.91 -12.77
C ARG A 15 -33.92 26.79 -11.75
N LEU A 16 -34.68 26.77 -10.65
CA LEU A 16 -34.60 25.72 -9.63
C LEU A 16 -35.24 24.42 -10.16
N GLY A 17 -36.39 24.51 -10.80
CA GLY A 17 -37.06 23.38 -11.44
C GLY A 17 -36.24 22.76 -12.57
N GLN A 18 -35.48 23.56 -13.32
CA GLN A 18 -34.52 23.05 -14.30
C GLN A 18 -33.36 22.30 -13.64
N ILE A 19 -32.85 22.79 -12.50
CA ILE A 19 -31.75 22.16 -11.77
C ILE A 19 -32.19 20.81 -11.18
N ASP A 20 -33.39 20.73 -10.63
CA ASP A 20 -33.91 19.50 -10.02
C ASP A 20 -34.17 18.41 -11.06
N GLU A 21 -34.73 18.76 -12.22
CA GLU A 21 -34.92 17.85 -13.34
C GLU A 21 -33.58 17.36 -13.91
N LEU A 22 -32.57 18.25 -13.99
CA LEU A 22 -31.23 17.86 -14.42
C LEU A 22 -30.56 16.92 -13.39
N ARG A 23 -30.72 17.15 -12.08
CA ARG A 23 -30.23 16.22 -11.04
C ARG A 23 -30.91 14.86 -11.13
N ALA A 24 -32.22 14.83 -11.30
CA ALA A 24 -32.98 13.59 -11.47
C ALA A 24 -32.48 12.79 -12.68
N ARG A 25 -32.14 13.48 -13.79
CA ARG A 25 -31.55 12.83 -14.98
C ARG A 25 -30.13 12.34 -14.74
N MET A 26 -29.28 13.11 -14.05
CA MET A 26 -27.93 12.65 -13.70
C MET A 26 -27.98 11.40 -12.82
N GLN A 27 -28.95 11.31 -11.91
CA GLN A 27 -29.20 10.13 -11.08
C GLN A 27 -29.73 8.94 -11.90
N ALA A 28 -30.54 9.16 -12.94
CA ALA A 28 -31.05 8.09 -13.79
C ALA A 28 -30.01 7.55 -14.80
N VAL A 29 -29.06 8.39 -15.24
CA VAL A 29 -28.00 8.01 -16.20
C VAL A 29 -26.81 7.34 -15.50
N THR A 30 -26.62 7.59 -14.21
CA THR A 30 -25.71 6.82 -13.37
C THR A 30 -26.41 5.51 -12.99
N GLY A 31 -26.40 4.56 -13.91
CA GLY A 31 -26.89 3.21 -13.67
C GLY A 31 -26.35 2.70 -12.34
N VAL A 32 -27.24 2.10 -11.54
CA VAL A 32 -26.94 1.50 -10.24
C VAL A 32 -25.85 0.45 -10.45
N VAL A 33 -24.60 0.87 -10.29
CA VAL A 33 -23.53 -0.06 -9.95
C VAL A 33 -23.98 -0.62 -8.61
N PRO A 34 -24.13 -1.94 -8.45
CA PRO A 34 -24.38 -2.48 -7.13
C PRO A 34 -23.24 -1.96 -6.27
N GLU A 35 -23.56 -1.07 -5.32
CA GLU A 35 -22.74 -0.92 -4.14
C GLU A 35 -22.76 -2.31 -3.52
N LYS A 36 -21.75 -3.11 -3.87
CA LYS A 36 -21.21 -4.07 -2.92
C LYS A 36 -20.82 -3.19 -1.75
N GLN A 37 -21.73 -3.08 -0.79
CA GLN A 37 -21.41 -2.81 0.59
C GLN A 37 -20.50 -3.98 1.00
N SER A 38 -19.23 -3.91 0.62
CA SER A 38 -18.19 -4.55 1.39
C SER A 38 -18.20 -3.79 2.69
N ALA A 39 -18.92 -4.33 3.68
CA ALA A 39 -18.60 -4.09 5.07
C ALA A 39 -17.06 -4.12 5.20
N PRO A 40 -16.45 -3.26 6.03
CA PRO A 40 -15.04 -3.41 6.30
C PRO A 40 -14.83 -4.83 6.84
N GLU A 41 -14.18 -5.69 6.08
CA GLU A 41 -13.65 -6.96 6.57
C GLU A 41 -12.56 -6.57 7.56
N GLU A 42 -12.96 -6.25 8.80
CA GLU A 42 -12.09 -5.71 9.86
C GLU A 42 -10.97 -6.68 10.28
N ASP A 43 -10.94 -7.90 9.75
CA ASP A 43 -9.95 -8.92 10.10
C ASP A 43 -8.98 -9.32 8.96
N ASP A 44 -9.14 -8.80 7.74
CA ASP A 44 -8.25 -9.11 6.61
C ASP A 44 -7.04 -8.14 6.58
N ALA A 45 -6.17 -8.27 7.58
CA ALA A 45 -4.98 -7.43 7.72
C ALA A 45 -3.75 -8.25 8.14
N LEU A 46 -2.60 -7.89 7.59
CA LEU A 46 -1.32 -8.52 7.87
C LEU A 46 -0.74 -7.96 9.17
N ASP A 47 -0.52 -8.83 10.16
CA ASP A 47 0.20 -8.48 11.39
C ASP A 47 1.71 -8.62 11.18
N VAL A 48 2.42 -7.51 11.37
CA VAL A 48 3.87 -7.38 11.20
C VAL A 48 4.51 -6.74 12.43
N GLY A 49 3.82 -6.78 13.58
CA GLY A 49 4.29 -6.19 14.83
C GLY A 49 4.37 -4.66 14.80
N LEU A 50 3.57 -4.02 13.95
CA LEU A 50 3.34 -2.57 13.95
C LEU A 50 2.05 -2.26 14.73
N PRO A 51 1.87 -1.03 15.26
CA PRO A 51 0.68 -0.66 16.01
C PRO A 51 -0.62 -0.78 15.21
N LEU A 52 -0.55 -0.54 13.90
CA LEU A 52 -1.65 -0.82 12.97
C LEU A 52 -1.25 -1.99 12.07
N ARG A 53 -2.20 -2.89 11.81
CA ARG A 53 -2.02 -3.98 10.84
C ARG A 53 -2.03 -3.41 9.42
N ILE A 54 -1.29 -4.04 8.51
CA ILE A 54 -1.26 -3.61 7.10
C ILE A 54 -2.49 -4.20 6.40
N PRO A 55 -3.40 -3.38 5.84
CA PRO A 55 -4.61 -3.90 5.23
C PRO A 55 -4.28 -4.76 4.01
N ARG A 56 -4.82 -5.98 3.96
CA ARG A 56 -4.76 -6.82 2.75
C ARG A 56 -5.71 -6.25 1.70
N ARG A 57 -5.48 -6.63 0.45
CA ARG A 57 -6.32 -6.25 -0.71
C ARG A 57 -6.43 -4.73 -0.92
N ALA A 58 -5.50 -4.00 -0.34
CA ALA A 58 -5.46 -2.55 -0.30
C ALA A 58 -4.03 -2.04 -0.46
N VAL A 59 -3.94 -0.79 -0.88
CA VAL A 59 -2.66 -0.10 -1.07
C VAL A 59 -2.26 0.58 0.22
N THR A 60 -1.04 0.33 0.66
CA THR A 60 -0.35 1.07 1.70
C THR A 60 0.82 1.81 1.07
N GLU A 61 0.94 3.10 1.35
CA GLU A 61 2.15 3.84 1.01
C GLU A 61 3.12 3.80 2.19
N ILE A 62 4.40 3.63 1.90
CA ILE A 62 5.46 3.63 2.91
C ILE A 62 6.62 4.51 2.42
N SER A 63 7.17 5.33 3.32
CA SER A 63 8.37 6.12 3.02
C SER A 63 9.53 5.21 2.63
N ASP A 64 10.48 5.74 1.86
CA ASP A 64 11.69 5.01 1.47
C ASP A 64 12.60 4.74 2.67
N CYS A 65 12.31 3.65 3.37
CA CYS A 65 13.04 3.16 4.53
C CYS A 65 13.35 1.66 4.33
N PRO A 66 14.45 1.32 3.63
CA PRO A 66 14.79 -0.06 3.27
C PRO A 66 14.87 -1.00 4.48
N ALA A 67 15.42 -0.52 5.60
CA ALA A 67 15.57 -1.31 6.82
C ALA A 67 14.22 -1.72 7.41
N LEU A 68 13.21 -0.84 7.39
CA LEU A 68 11.87 -1.19 7.83
C LEU A 68 11.23 -2.17 6.84
N VAL A 69 11.32 -1.92 5.53
CA VAL A 69 10.75 -2.82 4.51
C VAL A 69 11.31 -4.23 4.66
N VAL A 70 12.63 -4.39 4.80
CA VAL A 70 13.26 -5.70 4.97
C VAL A 70 12.82 -6.37 6.28
N ASP A 71 12.67 -5.62 7.38
CA ASP A 71 12.13 -6.14 8.63
C ASP A 71 10.69 -6.67 8.46
N LEU A 72 9.83 -5.95 7.73
CA LEU A 72 8.48 -6.41 7.41
C LEU A 72 8.49 -7.69 6.57
N LEU A 73 9.31 -7.75 5.50
CA LEU A 73 9.46 -8.93 4.65
C LEU A 73 9.95 -10.14 5.47
N ALA A 74 10.94 -9.93 6.34
CA ALA A 74 11.48 -10.98 7.21
C ALA A 74 10.41 -11.53 8.16
N LYS A 75 9.58 -10.68 8.76
CA LYS A 75 8.48 -11.10 9.64
C LYS A 75 7.42 -11.92 8.91
N VAL A 76 7.01 -11.49 7.71
CA VAL A 76 5.99 -12.22 6.93
C VAL A 76 6.50 -13.59 6.52
N THR A 77 7.74 -13.66 6.03
CA THR A 77 8.35 -14.93 5.61
C THR A 77 8.61 -15.88 6.78
N ALA A 78 9.00 -15.36 7.94
CA ALA A 78 9.10 -16.11 9.20
C ALA A 78 7.75 -16.66 9.68
N ALA A 79 6.66 -15.93 9.44
CA ALA A 79 5.30 -16.41 9.73
C ALA A 79 4.77 -17.44 8.70
N GLY A 80 5.54 -17.79 7.68
CA GLY A 80 5.13 -18.75 6.65
C GLY A 80 4.66 -18.13 5.33
N GLY A 81 4.50 -16.81 5.27
CA GLY A 81 3.98 -16.11 4.10
C GLY A 81 4.99 -15.95 2.96
N HIS A 82 4.48 -15.71 1.75
CA HIS A 82 5.29 -15.44 0.56
C HIS A 82 5.27 -13.95 0.24
N VAL A 83 6.44 -13.42 -0.15
CA VAL A 83 6.61 -11.98 -0.38
C VAL A 83 7.21 -11.68 -1.74
N GLY A 84 6.81 -10.55 -2.32
CA GLY A 84 7.28 -10.07 -3.62
C GLY A 84 7.93 -8.70 -3.51
N VAL A 85 9.04 -8.48 -4.21
CA VAL A 85 9.67 -7.16 -4.35
C VAL A 85 9.86 -6.85 -5.83
N VAL A 86 9.31 -5.73 -6.28
CA VAL A 86 9.36 -5.27 -7.67
C VAL A 86 10.11 -3.95 -7.75
N SER A 87 10.98 -3.82 -8.74
CA SER A 87 11.70 -2.57 -9.08
C SER A 87 12.66 -2.05 -8.00
N TRP A 88 13.22 -2.92 -7.14
CA TRP A 88 14.16 -2.51 -6.09
C TRP A 88 15.53 -3.22 -6.15
N PRO A 89 16.37 -2.96 -7.16
CA PRO A 89 17.64 -3.67 -7.34
C PRO A 89 18.67 -3.47 -6.22
N GLN A 90 18.59 -2.36 -5.47
CA GLN A 90 19.51 -2.05 -4.38
C GLN A 90 19.08 -2.61 -3.01
N LEU A 91 17.89 -3.23 -2.92
CA LEU A 91 17.38 -3.75 -1.65
C LEU A 91 18.19 -4.96 -1.20
N SER A 92 18.82 -4.88 -0.02
CA SER A 92 19.50 -6.02 0.59
C SER A 92 18.49 -6.98 1.21
N LEU A 93 18.51 -8.24 0.78
CA LEU A 93 17.67 -9.32 1.34
C LEU A 93 18.40 -10.16 2.39
N ALA A 94 19.64 -9.78 2.75
CA ALA A 94 20.51 -10.60 3.60
C ALA A 94 19.98 -10.85 5.02
N ALA A 95 19.01 -10.04 5.49
CA ALA A 95 18.39 -10.21 6.80
C ALA A 95 17.16 -11.13 6.78
N ILE A 96 16.77 -11.67 5.62
CA ILE A 96 15.63 -12.58 5.49
C ILE A 96 16.14 -14.02 5.52
N GLU A 97 15.72 -14.79 6.52
CA GLU A 97 16.16 -16.19 6.68
C GLU A 97 15.50 -17.13 5.66
N HIS A 98 14.20 -16.92 5.37
CA HIS A 98 13.41 -17.75 4.46
C HIS A 98 13.40 -17.18 3.03
N LEU A 99 14.56 -17.13 2.40
CA LEU A 99 14.71 -16.57 1.05
C LEU A 99 13.96 -17.38 -0.03
N ASP A 100 13.67 -18.66 0.25
CA ASP A 100 12.83 -19.54 -0.57
C ASP A 100 11.39 -19.03 -0.73
N LYS A 101 10.94 -18.12 0.14
CA LYS A 101 9.61 -17.48 0.10
C LYS A 101 9.63 -16.07 -0.50
N VAL A 102 10.76 -15.64 -1.06
CA VAL A 102 10.94 -14.30 -1.61
C VAL A 102 11.00 -14.36 -3.13
N ILE A 103 10.11 -13.61 -3.79
CA ILE A 103 10.16 -13.36 -5.22
C ILE A 103 10.70 -11.95 -5.44
N ALA A 104 11.93 -11.84 -5.94
CA ALA A 104 12.53 -10.56 -6.30
C ALA A 104 12.52 -10.37 -7.82
N VAL A 105 11.97 -9.24 -8.27
CA VAL A 105 12.00 -8.79 -9.67
C VAL A 105 12.69 -7.41 -9.72
N PRO A 106 14.04 -7.38 -9.76
CA PRO A 106 14.81 -6.13 -9.73
C PRO A 106 14.56 -5.22 -10.93
N ASP A 107 14.43 -5.81 -12.11
CA ASP A 107 14.14 -5.12 -13.37
C ASP A 107 12.90 -5.75 -14.03
N PRO A 108 11.71 -5.19 -13.81
CA PRO A 108 10.48 -5.70 -14.41
C PRO A 108 10.31 -5.33 -15.90
N GLY A 109 11.24 -4.60 -16.50
CA GLY A 109 11.13 -4.20 -17.90
C GLY A 109 9.97 -3.22 -18.16
N PRO A 110 9.23 -3.34 -19.28
CA PRO A 110 8.37 -2.27 -19.79
C PRO A 110 7.04 -2.09 -19.04
N ASP A 111 6.57 -3.10 -18.29
CA ASP A 111 5.32 -3.03 -17.52
C ASP A 111 5.49 -3.44 -16.04
N PRO A 112 6.08 -2.56 -15.21
CA PRO A 112 6.26 -2.81 -13.78
C PRO A 112 4.95 -3.04 -13.02
N LEU A 113 3.89 -2.33 -13.40
CA LEU A 113 2.58 -2.42 -12.74
C LEU A 113 1.87 -3.73 -13.10
N GLY A 114 2.03 -4.22 -14.33
CA GLY A 114 1.57 -5.55 -14.74
C GLY A 114 2.21 -6.66 -13.92
N ILE A 115 3.54 -6.63 -13.76
CA ILE A 115 4.25 -7.60 -12.91
C ILE A 115 3.77 -7.55 -11.47
N THR A 116 3.62 -6.34 -10.92
CA THR A 116 3.05 -6.16 -9.57
C THR A 116 1.66 -6.76 -9.47
N SER A 117 0.83 -6.55 -10.51
CA SER A 117 -0.54 -7.10 -10.57
C SER A 117 -0.57 -8.62 -10.54
N VAL A 118 0.40 -9.29 -11.15
CA VAL A 118 0.54 -10.75 -11.10
C VAL A 118 0.93 -11.20 -9.70
N LEU A 119 1.90 -10.54 -9.08
CA LEU A 119 2.37 -10.92 -7.74
C LEU A 119 1.30 -10.75 -6.66
N VAL A 120 0.48 -9.68 -6.73
CA VAL A 120 -0.56 -9.44 -5.70
C VAL A 120 -1.72 -10.45 -5.72
N GLU A 121 -1.86 -11.25 -6.79
CA GLU A 121 -2.87 -12.30 -6.86
C GLU A 121 -2.52 -13.54 -6.02
N GLY A 122 -1.23 -13.80 -5.78
CA GLY A 122 -0.76 -15.07 -5.18
C GLY A 122 0.17 -14.96 -3.98
N LEU A 123 0.50 -13.74 -3.54
CA LEU A 123 1.44 -13.51 -2.41
C LEU A 123 0.74 -12.85 -1.22
N ASP A 124 1.41 -12.86 -0.07
CA ASP A 124 0.92 -12.23 1.16
C ASP A 124 1.27 -10.74 1.25
N LEU A 125 2.47 -10.38 0.79
CA LEU A 125 2.97 -9.02 0.81
C LEU A 125 3.74 -8.73 -0.48
N VAL A 126 3.38 -7.66 -1.17
CA VAL A 126 4.10 -7.20 -2.36
C VAL A 126 4.60 -5.79 -2.12
N VAL A 127 5.87 -5.55 -2.41
CA VAL A 127 6.50 -4.23 -2.38
C VAL A 127 6.78 -3.81 -3.81
N HIS A 128 6.24 -2.65 -4.22
CA HIS A 128 6.62 -1.98 -5.45
C HIS A 128 7.42 -0.73 -5.10
N HIS A 129 8.66 -0.68 -5.57
CA HIS A 129 9.53 0.47 -5.38
C HIS A 129 9.65 1.30 -6.66
N SER A 130 9.77 2.61 -6.53
CA SER A 130 10.22 3.50 -7.59
C SER A 130 11.31 4.40 -7.03
N ALA A 131 12.45 4.46 -7.74
CA ALA A 131 13.57 5.33 -7.38
C ALA A 131 13.26 6.82 -7.51
N VAL A 132 12.18 7.17 -8.23
CA VAL A 132 11.69 8.54 -8.39
C VAL A 132 10.29 8.60 -7.82
N GLU A 133 9.95 9.69 -7.14
CA GLU A 133 8.58 9.92 -6.67
C GLU A 133 7.61 10.01 -7.84
N LEU A 134 6.61 9.13 -7.85
CA LEU A 134 5.62 9.05 -8.93
C LEU A 134 4.19 9.05 -8.38
N ASN A 135 3.37 9.96 -8.90
CA ASN A 135 1.93 9.94 -8.66
C ASN A 135 1.25 9.03 -9.68
N LEU A 136 0.64 7.93 -9.22
CA LEU A 136 -0.16 7.06 -10.07
C LEU A 136 -1.49 7.75 -10.38
N SER A 137 -1.76 7.98 -11.66
CA SER A 137 -3.08 8.44 -12.08
C SER A 137 -4.14 7.36 -11.79
N PRO A 138 -5.42 7.74 -11.56
CA PRO A 138 -6.49 6.77 -11.38
C PRO A 138 -6.57 5.73 -12.51
N VAL A 139 -6.28 6.13 -13.74
CA VAL A 139 -6.26 5.23 -14.90
C VAL A 139 -5.17 4.17 -14.78
N ARG A 140 -3.98 4.53 -14.29
CA ARG A 140 -2.86 3.58 -14.09
C ARG A 140 -3.04 2.71 -12.85
N ALA A 141 -3.63 3.25 -11.78
CA ALA A 141 -3.85 2.51 -10.53
C ALA A 141 -5.03 1.53 -10.59
N ARG A 142 -6.04 1.79 -11.42
CA ARG A 142 -7.29 1.01 -11.44
C ARG A 142 -7.11 -0.46 -11.84
N PRO A 143 -6.31 -0.83 -12.85
CA PRO A 143 -6.04 -2.23 -13.16
C PRO A 143 -5.37 -2.98 -12.01
N LEU A 144 -4.32 -2.38 -11.43
CA LEU A 144 -3.58 -2.94 -10.29
C LEU A 144 -4.47 -3.11 -9.05
N THR A 145 -5.23 -2.07 -8.69
CA THR A 145 -6.14 -2.14 -7.53
C THR A 145 -7.31 -3.10 -7.77
N GLY A 146 -7.75 -3.28 -9.01
CA GLY A 146 -8.73 -4.30 -9.37
C GLY A 146 -8.22 -5.73 -9.12
N ARG A 147 -6.97 -6.01 -9.51
CA ARG A 147 -6.27 -7.28 -9.31
C ARG A 147 -5.99 -7.54 -7.83
N LEU A 148 -5.50 -6.52 -7.13
CA LEU A 148 -5.23 -6.54 -5.69
C LEU A 148 -6.48 -6.90 -4.87
N ARG A 149 -7.65 -6.39 -5.25
CA ARG A 149 -8.92 -6.75 -4.60
C ARG A 149 -9.33 -8.20 -4.84
N GLY A 150 -8.87 -8.83 -5.92
CA GLY A 150 -9.16 -10.23 -6.24
C GLY A 150 -8.26 -11.23 -5.51
N GLY A 151 -7.03 -10.83 -5.16
CA GLY A 151 -6.07 -11.66 -4.42
C GLY A 151 -6.18 -11.51 -2.90
N GLU A 152 -5.11 -11.87 -2.20
CA GLU A 152 -4.99 -11.79 -0.74
C GLU A 152 -3.82 -10.88 -0.28
N ALA A 153 -3.03 -10.33 -1.20
CA ALA A 153 -1.84 -9.57 -0.85
C ALA A 153 -2.14 -8.23 -0.17
N ALA A 154 -1.29 -7.83 0.77
CA ALA A 154 -1.08 -6.41 1.08
C ALA A 154 -0.07 -5.81 0.07
N LEU A 155 -0.35 -4.63 -0.47
CA LEU A 155 0.56 -3.94 -1.40
C LEU A 155 1.19 -2.72 -0.75
N LEU A 156 2.51 -2.72 -0.65
CA LEU A 156 3.32 -1.57 -0.24
C LEU A 156 3.86 -0.83 -1.47
N LEU A 157 3.62 0.47 -1.53
CA LEU A 157 4.23 1.36 -2.51
C LEU A 157 5.31 2.20 -1.83
N VAL A 158 6.53 2.14 -2.38
CA VAL A 158 7.68 2.92 -1.93
C VAL A 158 8.08 3.86 -3.06
N GLY A 159 7.99 5.18 -2.86
CA GLY A 159 8.24 6.16 -3.93
C GLY A 159 7.13 6.23 -4.99
N LEU A 160 5.98 5.55 -4.79
CA LEU A 160 4.77 5.75 -5.59
C LEU A 160 3.62 6.16 -4.70
N HIS A 161 2.80 7.09 -5.20
CA HIS A 161 1.60 7.56 -4.53
C HIS A 161 0.36 7.12 -5.29
N ALA A 162 -0.53 6.44 -4.60
CA ALA A 162 -1.80 5.98 -5.16
C ALA A 162 -2.92 6.98 -4.88
N PRO A 163 -3.97 7.01 -5.73
CA PRO A 163 -5.21 7.67 -5.38
C PRO A 163 -5.84 6.95 -4.18
N SER A 164 -5.90 7.61 -3.02
CA SER A 164 -6.55 7.13 -1.80
C SER A 164 -5.98 5.80 -1.25
N PRO A 165 -4.72 5.76 -0.77
CA PRO A 165 -4.20 4.60 -0.06
C PRO A 165 -4.98 4.38 1.25
N ALA A 166 -5.10 3.12 1.67
CA ALA A 166 -5.80 2.75 2.89
C ALA A 166 -4.98 3.09 4.15
N LEU A 167 -3.65 3.05 4.03
CA LEU A 167 -2.70 3.31 5.10
C LEU A 167 -1.50 4.08 4.53
N ARG A 168 -0.96 5.03 5.30
CA ARG A 168 0.35 5.65 5.04
C ARG A 168 1.27 5.39 6.23
N ILE A 169 2.49 4.96 5.94
CA ILE A 169 3.54 4.68 6.91
C ILE A 169 4.71 5.62 6.62
N ASP A 170 4.90 6.63 7.45
CA ASP A 170 6.11 7.44 7.43
C ASP A 170 7.16 6.83 8.36
N ALA A 171 8.38 6.63 7.87
CA ALA A 171 9.42 5.92 8.60
C ALA A 171 10.79 6.58 8.39
N ARG A 172 11.52 6.78 9.48
CA ARG A 172 12.87 7.37 9.46
C ARG A 172 13.76 6.69 10.48
N VAL A 173 14.98 6.33 10.07
CA VAL A 173 16.01 5.83 11.00
C VAL A 173 16.39 6.96 11.95
N SER A 174 16.20 6.75 13.25
CA SER A 174 16.46 7.73 14.31
C SER A 174 17.76 7.47 15.05
N THR A 175 18.23 6.23 15.14
CA THR A 175 19.47 5.88 15.85
C THR A 175 20.14 4.63 15.26
N TYR A 176 21.47 4.55 15.34
CA TYR A 176 22.26 3.35 15.04
C TYR A 176 22.97 2.83 16.30
N ARG A 177 23.11 1.51 16.42
CA ARG A 177 23.78 0.80 17.53
C ARG A 177 24.96 -0.02 17.04
N GLY A 178 25.88 -0.34 17.95
CA GLY A 178 27.05 -1.19 17.69
C GLY A 178 28.27 -0.45 17.14
N ILE A 179 28.15 0.87 16.97
CA ILE A 179 29.23 1.76 16.54
C ILE A 179 29.74 2.60 17.71
N GLY A 180 31.05 2.80 17.76
CA GLY A 180 31.75 3.66 18.72
C GLY A 180 32.67 4.65 18.00
N ARG A 181 33.53 5.33 18.76
CA ARG A 181 34.54 6.22 18.16
C ARG A 181 35.55 5.42 17.36
N GLY A 182 35.47 5.48 16.03
CA GLY A 182 36.40 4.84 15.09
C GLY A 182 36.38 3.31 15.08
N THR A 183 35.40 2.68 15.73
CA THR A 183 35.32 1.22 15.91
C THR A 183 33.87 0.72 15.87
N GLY A 184 33.67 -0.58 15.63
CA GLY A 184 32.38 -1.24 15.70
C GLY A 184 31.74 -1.58 14.36
N ARG A 185 30.57 -2.21 14.42
CA ARG A 185 29.71 -2.57 13.28
C ARG A 185 28.28 -2.24 13.64
N ILE A 186 27.49 -1.78 12.67
CA ILE A 186 26.07 -1.56 12.90
C ILE A 186 25.44 -2.91 13.28
N SER A 187 25.00 -3.01 14.53
CA SER A 187 24.38 -4.22 15.06
C SER A 187 22.87 -4.08 15.20
N GLY A 188 22.36 -2.84 15.20
CA GLY A 188 20.94 -2.55 15.17
C GLY A 188 20.67 -1.07 14.89
N MET A 189 19.41 -0.74 14.70
CA MET A 189 18.92 0.62 14.52
C MET A 189 17.53 0.81 15.12
N ASP A 190 17.18 2.05 15.44
CA ASP A 190 15.82 2.47 15.79
C ASP A 190 15.22 3.23 14.63
N ILE A 191 13.96 2.95 14.34
CA ILE A 191 13.20 3.56 13.26
C ILE A 191 11.95 4.17 13.87
N ASP A 192 11.83 5.49 13.77
CA ASP A 192 10.61 6.18 14.17
C ASP A 192 9.57 5.99 13.06
N VAL A 193 8.40 5.47 13.44
CA VAL A 193 7.32 5.13 12.51
C VAL A 193 6.05 5.88 12.90
N SER A 194 5.46 6.58 11.93
CA SER A 194 4.15 7.22 12.05
C SER A 194 3.19 6.60 11.05
N MET A 195 2.12 5.99 11.54
CA MET A 195 1.10 5.35 10.72
C MET A 195 -0.16 6.21 10.71
N THR A 196 -0.77 6.40 9.53
CA THR A 196 -2.00 7.17 9.36
C THR A 196 -3.00 6.38 8.53
N ALA A 197 -4.15 6.04 9.13
CA ALA A 197 -5.25 5.35 8.48
C ALA A 197 -6.55 6.12 8.76
N LYS A 198 -7.24 6.58 7.71
CA LYS A 198 -8.45 7.42 7.84
C LYS A 198 -8.21 8.61 8.79
N ALA A 199 -8.84 8.59 9.97
CA ALA A 199 -8.71 9.62 11.02
C ALA A 199 -7.80 9.20 12.19
N GLU A 200 -7.27 7.99 12.16
CA GLU A 200 -6.38 7.48 13.19
C GLU A 200 -4.91 7.73 12.81
N LYS A 201 -4.15 8.19 13.80
CA LYS A 201 -2.70 8.40 13.67
C LYS A 201 -2.00 7.84 14.89
N VAL A 202 -1.05 6.93 14.65
CA VAL A 202 -0.26 6.27 15.71
C VAL A 202 1.22 6.45 15.42
N ARG A 203 2.03 6.55 16.49
CA ARG A 203 3.49 6.62 16.39
C ARG A 203 4.11 5.55 17.26
N THR A 204 5.22 4.99 16.79
CA THR A 204 6.02 4.01 17.53
C THR A 204 7.48 4.10 17.11
N THR A 205 8.35 3.39 17.82
CA THR A 205 9.73 3.13 17.41
C THR A 205 9.90 1.64 17.18
N VAL A 206 10.37 1.27 15.99
CA VAL A 206 10.69 -0.10 15.62
C VAL A 206 12.20 -0.32 15.78
N VAL A 207 12.55 -1.38 16.51
CA VAL A 207 13.92 -1.80 16.76
C VAL A 207 14.28 -2.88 15.75
N VAL A 208 15.23 -2.59 14.85
CA VAL A 208 15.75 -3.56 13.87
C VAL A 208 17.14 -4.04 14.30
N GLY A 209 17.42 -5.34 14.14
CA GLY A 209 18.68 -5.97 14.54
C GLY A 209 18.78 -6.24 16.05
N GLN A 210 19.98 -6.15 16.62
CA GLN A 210 20.20 -6.37 18.04
C GLN A 210 19.46 -5.35 18.89
N ARG A 211 18.71 -5.87 19.87
CA ARG A 211 18.00 -5.07 20.87
C ARG A 211 19.00 -4.34 21.76
N PRO A 212 18.64 -3.16 22.29
CA PRO A 212 19.47 -2.45 23.24
C PRO A 212 19.69 -3.31 24.49
N HIS A 213 20.94 -3.69 24.75
CA HIS A 213 21.34 -4.27 26.03
C HIS A 213 21.82 -3.13 26.93
N LEU A 214 21.16 -2.96 28.08
CA LEU A 214 21.66 -2.07 29.13
C LEU A 214 22.99 -2.65 29.62
N ARG A 215 24.10 -1.96 29.34
CA ARG A 215 25.36 -2.23 30.05
C ARG A 215 25.31 -1.45 31.36
N ALA A 216 25.23 -2.16 32.48
CA ALA A 216 25.55 -1.56 33.77
C ALA A 216 26.99 -1.01 33.69
N VAL A 217 27.15 0.27 33.99
CA VAL A 217 28.45 0.96 34.08
C VAL A 217 28.89 0.97 35.54
#